data_AF-A0A2E1VMN1-F1
#
_entry.id   AF-A0A2E1VMN1-F1
#
_cell.length_a   1.000
_cell.length_b   1.000
_cell.length_c   1.000
_cell.angle_alpha   90.00
_cell.angle_beta   90.00
_cell.angle_gamma   90.00
#
_symmetry.space_group_name_H-M   'P 1'
#
loop_
_entity.id
_entity.type
_entity.pdbx_description
1 polymer ?
#
loop_
_entity_poly.entity_id
_entity_poly.type
_entity_poly.pdbx_seq_one_letter_code
_entity_poly.pdbx_strand_id
1 'polypeptide(L)'
;MILFLKRLFLFLFIISLLIILYKKNYLISKLENIIIIFSEYSDNVLKEVYISGRVNENKSNITEALNVKIGDSLFNINLSLIRKNLNKLSWVQDSKIYILPLGQLEIEIFEYIPFVRYIDKKEKYFLINNNGIKFKEINSYEFPDLFKLRGKDALLKVNELSLIMNKLKLLNLDVINVERIDSRRWNIYLKEGYFIKLPHIDSIKSLDALYELDNNINYDNLIFIDLRIKNRISIKYKNID
;
A
#
# COMPACT_ATOMS: atom_id res chain seq x y z
N MET A 1 -6.58 31.24 61.02
CA MET A 1 -5.47 30.25 61.03
C MET A 1 -5.58 29.23 59.89
N ILE A 2 -6.68 28.49 59.76
CA ILE A 2 -6.87 27.43 58.73
C ILE A 2 -6.77 27.95 57.28
N LEU A 3 -7.36 29.11 56.97
CA LEU A 3 -7.30 29.73 55.63
C LEU A 3 -5.88 30.13 55.21
N PHE A 4 -5.06 30.58 56.16
CA PHE A 4 -3.66 30.95 55.92
C PHE A 4 -2.82 29.70 55.63
N LEU A 5 -2.96 28.65 56.45
CA LEU A 5 -2.30 27.36 56.26
C LEU A 5 -2.64 26.74 54.89
N LYS A 6 -3.91 26.79 54.46
CA LYS A 6 -4.33 26.32 53.13
C LYS A 6 -3.66 27.08 51.99
N ARG A 7 -3.59 28.42 52.09
CA ARG A 7 -2.92 29.27 51.08
C ARG A 7 -1.41 29.02 51.01
N LEU A 8 -0.77 28.87 52.17
CA LEU A 8 0.66 28.54 52.25
C LEU A 8 0.97 27.19 51.62
N PHE A 9 0.15 26.17 51.91
CA PHE A 9 0.31 24.84 51.30
C PHE A 9 0.14 24.87 49.79
N LEU A 10 -0.88 25.60 49.29
CA LEU A 10 -1.10 25.76 47.84
C LEU A 10 0.10 26.45 47.18
N PHE A 11 0.65 27.49 47.80
CA PHE A 11 1.81 28.23 47.32
C PHE A 11 3.06 27.35 47.26
N LEU A 12 3.33 26.57 48.31
CA LEU A 12 4.45 25.61 48.34
C LEU A 12 4.28 24.51 47.29
N PHE A 13 3.06 24.02 47.09
CA PHE A 13 2.76 23.04 46.04
C PHE A 13 3.03 23.60 44.64
N ILE A 14 2.62 24.85 44.38
CA ILE A 14 2.88 25.53 43.11
C ILE A 14 4.40 25.72 42.88
N ILE A 15 5.15 26.14 43.90
CA ILE A 15 6.60 26.27 43.82
C ILE A 15 7.27 24.93 43.52
N SER A 16 6.85 23.86 44.21
CA SER A 16 7.33 22.51 43.94
C SER A 16 7.06 22.08 42.49
N LEU A 17 5.85 22.34 41.99
CA LEU A 17 5.47 22.03 40.61
C LEU A 17 6.32 22.81 39.59
N LEU A 18 6.57 24.10 39.86
CA LEU A 18 7.43 24.96 39.03
C LEU A 18 8.88 24.46 39.02
N ILE A 19 9.41 24.01 40.16
CA ILE A 19 10.75 23.42 40.25
C ILE A 19 10.83 22.12 39.44
N ILE A 20 9.80 21.26 39.51
CA ILE A 20 9.73 20.03 38.72
C ILE A 20 9.69 20.33 37.23
N LEU A 21 8.88 21.32 36.81
CA LEU A 21 8.81 21.75 35.41
C LEU A 21 10.15 22.33 34.94
N TYR A 22 10.79 23.17 35.76
CA TYR A 22 12.09 23.76 35.45
C TYR A 22 13.20 22.70 35.33
N LYS A 23 13.21 21.69 36.22
CA LYS A 23 14.19 20.60 36.22
C LYS A 23 13.78 19.38 35.41
N LYS A 24 12.66 19.43 34.68
CA LYS A 24 12.09 18.28 33.96
C LYS A 24 13.12 17.56 33.11
N ASN A 25 13.87 18.29 32.28
CA ASN A 25 14.85 17.69 31.37
C ASN A 25 16.02 17.02 32.10
N TYR A 26 16.49 17.62 33.21
CA TYR A 26 17.52 17.02 34.07
C TYR A 26 17.04 15.74 34.74
N LEU A 27 15.78 15.71 35.19
CA LEU A 27 15.18 14.51 35.79
C LEU A 27 15.02 13.40 34.75
N ILE A 28 14.55 13.73 33.55
CA ILE A 28 14.42 12.78 32.43
C ILE A 28 15.78 12.17 32.07
N SER A 29 16.81 12.98 31.88
CA SER A 29 18.14 12.45 31.51
C SER A 29 18.75 11.57 32.59
N LYS A 30 18.52 11.89 33.87
CA LYS A 30 18.97 11.04 34.98
C LYS A 30 18.23 9.69 35.01
N LEU A 31 16.93 9.68 34.72
CA LEU A 31 16.15 8.44 34.59
C LEU A 31 16.60 7.61 33.39
N GLU A 32 16.84 8.23 32.24
CA GLU A 32 17.36 7.55 31.04
C GLU A 32 18.70 6.86 31.33
N ASN A 33 19.62 7.55 32.01
CA ASN A 33 20.90 6.96 32.41
C ASN A 33 20.73 5.75 33.34
N ILE A 34 19.79 5.80 34.29
CA ILE A 34 19.50 4.67 35.18
C ILE A 34 18.97 3.48 34.38
N ILE A 35 18.07 3.72 33.42
CA ILE A 35 17.53 2.68 32.54
C ILE A 35 18.63 2.04 31.71
N ILE A 36 19.55 2.83 31.15
CA ILE A 36 20.69 2.34 30.37
C ILE A 36 21.58 1.44 31.23
N ILE A 37 22.03 1.92 32.39
CA ILE A 37 22.88 1.15 33.31
C ILE A 37 22.18 -0.15 33.74
N PHE A 38 20.89 -0.07 34.08
CA PHE A 38 20.12 -1.24 34.47
C PHE A 38 19.98 -2.23 33.30
N SER A 39 19.73 -1.76 32.08
CA SER A 39 19.62 -2.61 30.90
C SER A 39 20.92 -3.32 30.57
N GLU A 40 22.07 -2.65 30.69
CA GLU A 40 23.38 -3.27 30.50
C GLU A 40 23.65 -4.34 31.59
N TYR A 41 23.39 -4.02 32.86
CA TYR A 41 23.58 -4.96 33.96
C TYR A 41 22.67 -6.19 33.88
N SER A 42 21.42 -6.00 33.45
CA SER A 42 20.41 -7.06 33.34
C SER A 42 20.39 -7.76 31.98
N ASP A 43 21.32 -7.39 31.08
CA ASP A 43 21.41 -7.93 29.71
C ASP A 43 20.11 -7.75 28.89
N ASN A 44 19.32 -6.72 29.23
CA ASN A 44 18.08 -6.30 28.57
C ASN A 44 18.34 -5.24 27.50
N VAL A 45 19.28 -5.55 26.61
CA VAL A 45 19.66 -4.71 25.47
C VAL A 45 19.31 -5.40 24.16
N LEU A 46 19.07 -4.61 23.11
CA LEU A 46 18.86 -5.12 21.77
C LEU A 46 20.16 -5.72 21.23
N LYS A 47 20.15 -7.00 20.89
CA LYS A 47 21.31 -7.74 20.36
C LYS A 47 21.19 -8.00 18.87
N GLU A 48 19.99 -8.34 18.42
CA GLU A 48 19.75 -8.77 17.04
C GLU A 48 18.41 -8.26 16.52
N VAL A 49 18.35 -8.02 15.21
CA VAL A 49 17.14 -7.61 14.50
C VAL A 49 16.93 -8.55 13.32
N TYR A 50 15.81 -9.26 13.32
CA TYR A 50 15.40 -10.17 12.26
C TYR A 50 14.26 -9.54 11.47
N ILE A 51 14.42 -9.48 10.14
CA ILE A 51 13.41 -8.90 9.24
C ILE A 51 13.03 -9.96 8.21
N SER A 52 11.75 -10.27 8.13
CA SER A 52 11.16 -11.19 7.16
C SER A 52 10.07 -10.50 6.32
N GLY A 53 9.67 -11.12 5.21
CA GLY A 53 8.58 -10.64 4.34
C GLY A 53 8.91 -9.46 3.41
N ARG A 54 10.12 -8.89 3.49
CA ARG A 54 10.61 -7.86 2.55
C ARG A 54 10.85 -8.45 1.16
N VAL A 55 10.28 -7.84 0.13
CA VAL A 55 10.47 -8.21 -1.28
C VAL A 55 10.97 -7.03 -2.10
N ASN A 56 10.26 -5.90 -2.06
CA ASN A 56 10.49 -4.72 -2.92
C ASN A 56 10.99 -3.49 -2.15
N GLU A 57 10.70 -3.37 -0.85
CA GLU A 57 11.13 -2.19 -0.08
C GLU A 57 12.66 -2.18 0.12
N ASN A 58 13.23 -0.98 0.14
CA ASN A 58 14.67 -0.82 0.32
C ASN A 58 15.05 -1.12 1.78
N LYS A 59 16.12 -1.90 1.97
CA LYS A 59 16.68 -2.20 3.28
C LYS A 59 17.02 -0.91 4.06
N SER A 60 17.56 0.12 3.40
CA SER A 60 17.92 1.39 4.05
C SER A 60 16.70 2.09 4.65
N ASN A 61 15.61 2.16 3.88
CA ASN A 61 14.35 2.78 4.31
C ASN A 61 13.77 2.06 5.53
N ILE A 62 13.84 0.72 5.54
CA ILE A 62 13.41 -0.08 6.69
C ILE A 62 14.30 0.25 7.89
N THR A 63 15.62 0.18 7.77
CA THR A 63 16.53 0.45 8.89
C THR A 63 16.35 1.87 9.47
N GLU A 64 16.10 2.86 8.61
CA GLU A 64 15.81 4.23 9.02
C GLU A 64 14.46 4.33 9.75
N ALA A 65 13.43 3.64 9.25
CA ALA A 65 12.12 3.60 9.89
C ALA A 65 12.14 2.89 11.25
N LEU A 66 13.03 1.90 11.44
CA LEU A 66 13.24 1.23 12.73
C LEU A 66 13.82 2.19 13.77
N ASN A 67 14.84 2.97 13.38
CA ASN A 67 15.53 3.93 14.26
C ASN A 67 15.95 3.31 15.62
N VAL A 68 16.51 2.10 15.57
CA VAL A 68 17.10 1.40 16.73
C VAL A 68 18.51 0.97 16.39
N LYS A 69 19.33 0.78 17.41
CA LYS A 69 20.71 0.30 17.31
C LYS A 69 20.92 -0.89 18.24
N ILE A 70 21.82 -1.77 17.84
CA ILE A 70 22.30 -2.82 18.73
C ILE A 70 22.93 -2.16 19.96
N GLY A 71 22.57 -2.64 21.15
CA GLY A 71 22.90 -2.06 22.46
C GLY A 71 21.81 -1.19 23.06
N ASP A 72 20.77 -0.79 22.30
CA ASP A 72 19.68 0.01 22.84
C ASP A 72 18.91 -0.75 23.93
N SER A 73 18.53 -0.05 25.00
CA SER A 73 17.70 -0.62 26.07
C SER A 73 16.35 -1.09 25.53
N LEU A 74 16.00 -2.35 25.74
CA LEU A 74 14.71 -2.91 25.28
C LEU A 74 13.51 -2.16 25.86
N PHE A 75 13.66 -1.57 27.05
CA PHE A 75 12.62 -0.76 27.70
C PHE A 75 12.34 0.57 26.99
N ASN A 76 13.31 1.08 26.22
CA ASN A 76 13.18 2.33 25.46
C ASN A 76 12.63 2.11 24.05
N ILE A 77 12.55 0.85 23.59
CA ILE A 77 12.06 0.52 22.25
C ILE A 77 10.54 0.62 22.21
N ASN A 78 10.02 1.57 21.43
CA ASN A 78 8.59 1.75 21.23
C ASN A 78 8.11 1.02 19.97
N LEU A 79 7.61 -0.20 20.15
CA LEU A 79 7.11 -1.04 19.04
C LEU A 79 5.97 -0.41 18.25
N SER A 80 5.08 0.34 18.91
CA SER A 80 3.98 1.04 18.24
C SER A 80 4.50 2.13 17.30
N LEU A 81 5.53 2.87 17.74
CA LEU A 81 6.18 3.88 16.91
C LEU A 81 6.91 3.25 15.72
N ILE A 82 7.66 2.16 15.95
CA ILE A 82 8.35 1.44 14.89
C ILE A 82 7.34 0.94 13.85
N ARG A 83 6.27 0.25 14.29
CA ARG A 83 5.21 -0.24 13.39
C ARG A 83 4.58 0.91 12.61
N LYS A 84 4.30 2.03 13.28
CA LYS A 84 3.76 3.23 12.62
C LYS A 84 4.72 3.79 11.57
N ASN A 85 6.04 3.75 11.80
CA ASN A 85 7.03 4.23 10.85
C ASN A 85 7.19 3.27 9.66
N LEU A 86 7.26 1.96 9.92
CA LEU A 86 7.30 0.95 8.85
C LEU A 86 6.07 1.04 7.96
N ASN A 87 4.87 1.15 8.53
CA ASN A 87 3.62 1.23 7.77
C ASN A 87 3.44 2.56 7.00
N LYS A 88 4.37 3.53 7.13
CA LYS A 88 4.41 4.73 6.27
C LYS A 88 5.21 4.49 5.00
N LEU A 89 6.06 3.47 4.96
CA LEU A 89 6.84 3.14 3.77
C LEU A 89 5.88 2.69 2.67
N SER A 90 6.12 3.15 1.44
CA SER A 90 5.18 3.00 0.34
C SER A 90 4.83 1.55 0.01
N TRP A 91 5.79 0.63 0.15
CA TRP A 91 5.53 -0.79 -0.11
C TRP A 91 4.83 -1.52 1.03
N VAL A 92 4.86 -1.00 2.26
CA VAL A 92 4.41 -1.72 3.45
C VAL A 92 2.90 -1.55 3.63
N GLN A 93 2.16 -2.64 3.45
CA GLN A 93 0.74 -2.71 3.77
C GLN A 93 0.53 -2.81 5.28
N ASP A 94 1.30 -3.67 5.93
CA ASP A 94 1.31 -3.81 7.38
C ASP A 94 2.65 -4.36 7.88
N SER A 95 2.89 -4.26 9.18
CA SER A 95 4.02 -4.88 9.85
C SER A 95 3.62 -5.40 11.21
N LYS A 96 4.24 -6.51 11.60
CA LYS A 96 4.17 -7.07 12.95
C LYS A 96 5.56 -7.05 13.56
N ILE A 97 5.61 -6.71 14.83
CA ILE A 97 6.86 -6.51 15.54
C ILE A 97 6.75 -7.15 16.91
N TYR A 98 7.75 -7.98 17.23
CA TYR A 98 7.83 -8.71 18.48
C TYR A 98 9.21 -8.47 19.08
N ILE A 99 9.25 -8.21 20.39
CA ILE A 99 10.48 -8.34 21.16
C ILE A 99 10.45 -9.74 21.74
N LEU A 100 11.45 -10.53 21.39
CA LEU A 100 11.66 -11.86 21.93
C LEU A 100 12.62 -11.79 23.12
N PRO A 101 12.66 -12.84 23.95
CA PRO A 101 13.68 -13.00 24.98
C PRO A 101 15.10 -12.86 24.41
N LEU A 102 16.07 -12.55 25.28
CA LEU A 102 17.49 -12.43 24.93
C LEU A 102 17.82 -11.26 23.97
N GLY A 103 16.93 -10.26 23.88
CA GLY A 103 17.22 -9.02 23.16
C GLY A 103 17.08 -9.12 21.65
N GLN A 104 16.16 -9.94 21.16
CA GLN A 104 15.91 -10.07 19.73
C GLN A 104 14.65 -9.28 19.33
N LEU A 105 14.74 -8.51 18.25
CA LEU A 105 13.60 -7.83 17.63
C LEU A 105 13.23 -8.54 16.33
N GLU A 106 12.08 -9.19 16.30
CA GLU A 106 11.54 -9.86 15.11
C GLU A 106 10.50 -8.96 14.43
N ILE A 107 10.70 -8.72 13.14
CA ILE A 107 9.85 -7.86 12.31
C ILE A 107 9.40 -8.65 11.08
N GLU A 108 8.08 -8.81 10.95
CA GLU A 108 7.43 -9.37 9.77
C GLU A 108 6.80 -8.24 8.96
N ILE A 109 7.25 -8.05 7.72
CA ILE A 109 6.74 -7.03 6.80
C ILE A 109 5.77 -7.66 5.82
N PHE A 110 4.57 -7.08 5.71
CA PHE A 110 3.58 -7.43 4.70
C PHE A 110 3.57 -6.34 3.63
N GLU A 111 4.10 -6.64 2.45
CA GLU A 111 4.12 -5.68 1.34
C GLU A 111 2.83 -5.73 0.49
N TYR A 112 2.48 -4.59 -0.11
CA TYR A 112 1.43 -4.53 -1.12
C TYR A 112 1.83 -5.33 -2.36
N ILE A 113 0.90 -6.16 -2.85
CA ILE A 113 1.05 -6.84 -4.14
C ILE A 113 0.54 -5.90 -5.25
N PRO A 114 1.38 -5.51 -6.22
CA PRO A 114 0.95 -4.64 -7.30
C PRO A 114 0.01 -5.41 -8.25
N PHE A 115 -1.14 -4.82 -8.53
CA PHE A 115 -2.13 -5.35 -9.46
C PHE A 115 -2.07 -4.64 -10.81
N VAL A 116 -1.88 -3.31 -10.80
CA VAL A 116 -1.97 -2.49 -12.01
C VAL A 116 -1.16 -1.19 -11.89
N ARG A 117 -0.73 -0.66 -13.04
CA ARG A 117 -0.15 0.70 -13.14
C ARG A 117 -1.24 1.70 -13.48
N TYR A 118 -1.56 2.59 -12.56
CA TYR A 118 -2.55 3.64 -12.77
C TYR A 118 -1.92 4.94 -13.24
N ILE A 119 -2.51 5.53 -14.28
CA ILE A 119 -2.15 6.86 -14.79
C ILE A 119 -3.17 7.85 -14.25
N ASP A 120 -2.69 8.82 -13.47
CA ASP A 120 -3.55 9.88 -12.94
C ASP A 120 -3.79 10.99 -13.95
N LYS A 121 -4.61 11.98 -13.58
CA LYS A 121 -4.95 13.12 -14.46
C LYS A 121 -3.76 14.03 -14.78
N LYS A 122 -2.64 13.89 -14.09
CA LYS A 122 -1.41 14.66 -14.27
C LYS A 122 -0.33 13.83 -14.97
N GLU A 123 -0.71 12.72 -15.62
CA GLU A 123 0.19 11.79 -16.31
C GLU A 123 1.26 11.17 -15.39
N LYS A 124 0.99 11.09 -14.08
CA LYS A 124 1.83 10.38 -13.12
C LYS A 124 1.41 8.92 -13.01
N TYR A 125 2.39 8.05 -12.84
CA TYR A 125 2.18 6.60 -12.74
C TYR A 125 2.23 6.16 -11.28
N PHE A 126 1.30 5.30 -10.91
CA PHE A 126 1.23 4.74 -9.56
C PHE A 126 0.95 3.24 -9.60
N LEU A 127 1.50 2.51 -8.63
CA LEU A 127 1.10 1.13 -8.36
C LEU A 127 -0.16 1.11 -7.49
N ILE A 128 -1.10 0.29 -7.92
CA ILE A 128 -2.36 0.03 -7.23
C ILE A 128 -2.44 -1.46 -6.90
N ASN A 129 -2.93 -1.82 -5.72
CA ASN A 129 -3.21 -3.22 -5.37
C ASN A 129 -4.62 -3.65 -5.84
N ASN A 130 -4.98 -4.91 -5.61
CA ASN A 130 -6.29 -5.46 -5.98
C ASN A 130 -7.49 -4.85 -5.22
N ASN A 131 -7.26 -4.06 -4.17
CA ASN A 131 -8.29 -3.34 -3.40
C ASN A 131 -8.46 -1.88 -3.86
N GLY A 132 -7.70 -1.44 -4.87
CA GLY A 132 -7.75 -0.06 -5.36
C GLY A 132 -6.92 0.94 -4.53
N ILE A 133 -6.08 0.46 -3.61
CA ILE A 133 -5.19 1.30 -2.81
C ILE A 133 -3.98 1.70 -3.66
N LYS A 134 -3.79 3.01 -3.77
CA LYS A 134 -2.60 3.63 -4.38
C LYS A 134 -1.48 3.70 -3.36
N PHE A 135 -0.41 2.93 -3.54
CA PHE A 135 0.63 2.80 -2.52
C PHE A 135 1.99 3.38 -2.91
N LYS A 136 2.34 3.43 -4.21
CA LYS A 136 3.64 3.93 -4.67
C LYS A 136 3.56 4.70 -5.98
N GLU A 137 4.25 5.85 -6.07
CA GLU A 137 4.51 6.55 -7.34
C GLU A 137 5.71 5.89 -8.04
N ILE A 138 5.62 5.73 -9.35
CA ILE A 138 6.64 5.08 -10.18
C ILE A 138 6.87 5.89 -11.46
N ASN A 139 7.97 5.62 -12.14
CA ASN A 139 8.18 6.09 -13.51
C ASN A 139 7.39 5.25 -14.52
N SER A 140 7.17 5.78 -15.71
CA SER A 140 6.35 5.15 -16.77
C SER A 140 6.90 3.81 -17.29
N TYR A 141 8.22 3.61 -17.19
CA TYR A 141 8.91 2.40 -17.65
C TYR A 141 8.98 1.28 -16.60
N GLU A 142 8.69 1.58 -15.33
CA GLU A 142 8.71 0.58 -14.27
C GLU A 142 7.50 -0.36 -14.38
N PHE A 143 7.67 -1.61 -13.95
CA PHE A 143 6.66 -2.68 -13.97
C PHE A 143 5.97 -2.87 -15.33
N PRO A 144 6.73 -3.07 -16.43
CA PRO A 144 6.18 -3.14 -17.79
C PRO A 144 5.16 -4.27 -17.98
N ASP A 145 5.31 -5.37 -17.23
CA ASP A 145 4.43 -6.55 -17.28
C ASP A 145 3.03 -6.29 -16.72
N LEU A 146 2.86 -5.22 -15.93
CA LEU A 146 1.55 -4.81 -15.44
C LEU A 146 0.84 -3.97 -16.51
N PHE A 147 -0.41 -4.31 -16.77
CA PHE A 147 -1.28 -3.51 -17.63
C PHE A 147 -1.48 -2.09 -17.05
N LYS A 148 -1.85 -1.16 -17.92
CA LYS A 148 -2.10 0.23 -17.55
C LYS A 148 -3.59 0.43 -17.24
N LEU A 149 -3.91 1.28 -16.26
CA LEU A 149 -5.27 1.66 -15.90
C LEU A 149 -5.40 3.18 -15.95
N ARG A 150 -6.46 3.66 -16.60
CA ARG A 150 -6.80 5.08 -16.62
C ARG A 150 -8.30 5.29 -16.51
N GLY A 151 -8.69 6.53 -16.26
CA GLY A 151 -10.09 6.97 -16.30
C GLY A 151 -10.65 7.37 -14.94
N LYS A 152 -11.69 8.20 -14.99
CA LYS A 152 -12.36 8.70 -13.79
C LYS A 152 -13.02 7.55 -13.03
N ASP A 153 -12.91 7.57 -11.70
CA ASP A 153 -13.48 6.59 -10.78
C ASP A 153 -13.01 5.14 -11.03
N ALA A 154 -11.90 4.95 -11.76
CA ALA A 154 -11.33 3.65 -12.06
C ALA A 154 -10.95 2.88 -10.78
N LEU A 155 -10.30 3.57 -9.82
CA LEU A 155 -9.83 2.97 -8.57
C LEU A 155 -10.98 2.43 -7.70
N LEU A 156 -12.15 3.05 -7.75
CA LEU A 156 -13.34 2.62 -7.00
C LEU A 156 -13.93 1.30 -7.51
N LYS A 157 -13.53 0.86 -8.71
CA LYS A 157 -14.05 -0.34 -9.38
C LYS A 157 -12.96 -1.36 -9.68
N VAL A 158 -11.82 -1.31 -8.97
CA VAL A 158 -10.72 -2.26 -9.13
C VAL A 158 -11.13 -3.69 -8.79
N ASN A 159 -12.02 -3.89 -7.81
CA ASN A 159 -12.53 -5.23 -7.49
C ASN A 159 -13.30 -5.85 -8.67
N GLU A 160 -14.16 -5.07 -9.34
CA GLU A 160 -14.85 -5.50 -10.57
C GLU A 160 -13.83 -5.79 -11.69
N LEU A 161 -12.85 -4.89 -11.85
CA LEU A 161 -11.79 -5.03 -12.83
C LEU A 161 -10.97 -6.31 -12.62
N SER A 162 -10.65 -6.69 -11.39
CA SER A 162 -9.95 -7.93 -11.07
C SER A 162 -10.69 -9.16 -11.57
N LEU A 163 -12.02 -9.20 -11.41
CA LEU A 163 -12.86 -10.29 -11.94
C LEU A 163 -12.88 -10.31 -13.47
N ILE A 164 -12.93 -9.14 -14.11
CA ILE A 164 -12.83 -9.01 -15.58
C ILE A 164 -11.48 -9.55 -16.06
N MET A 165 -10.38 -9.15 -15.43
CA MET A 165 -9.02 -9.60 -15.80
C MET A 165 -8.86 -11.11 -15.63
N ASN A 166 -9.38 -11.69 -14.53
CA ASN A 166 -9.35 -13.14 -14.33
C ASN A 166 -10.09 -13.89 -15.45
N LYS A 167 -11.26 -13.39 -15.86
CA LYS A 167 -12.03 -13.99 -16.95
C LYS A 167 -11.34 -13.88 -18.30
N LEU A 168 -10.73 -12.73 -18.60
CA LEU A 168 -9.94 -12.55 -19.83
C LEU A 168 -8.70 -13.44 -19.85
N LYS A 169 -8.05 -13.65 -18.70
CA LYS A 169 -6.93 -14.59 -18.58
C LYS A 169 -7.36 -16.03 -18.89
N LEU A 170 -8.54 -16.46 -18.47
CA LEU A 170 -9.09 -17.79 -18.83
C LEU A 170 -9.37 -17.92 -20.33
N LEU A 171 -9.63 -16.80 -21.01
CA LEU A 171 -9.77 -16.71 -22.46
C LEU A 171 -8.42 -16.58 -23.20
N ASN A 172 -7.29 -16.65 -22.48
CA ASN A 172 -5.94 -16.44 -23.01
C ASN A 172 -5.76 -15.08 -23.72
N LEU A 173 -6.44 -14.03 -23.22
CA LEU A 173 -6.34 -12.68 -23.77
C LEU A 173 -5.35 -11.84 -22.95
N ASP A 174 -4.27 -11.40 -23.58
CA ASP A 174 -3.23 -10.58 -22.96
C ASP A 174 -3.66 -9.11 -22.91
N VAL A 175 -3.98 -8.62 -21.72
CA VAL A 175 -4.41 -7.22 -21.50
C VAL A 175 -3.20 -6.31 -21.33
N ILE A 176 -3.15 -5.20 -22.08
CA ILE A 176 -2.06 -4.21 -21.99
C ILE A 176 -2.51 -2.87 -21.38
N ASN A 177 -3.77 -2.50 -21.55
CA ASN A 177 -4.31 -1.24 -21.05
C ASN A 177 -5.82 -1.35 -20.81
N VAL A 178 -6.30 -0.65 -19.80
CA VAL A 178 -7.70 -0.62 -19.40
C VAL A 178 -8.11 0.82 -19.13
N GLU A 179 -9.26 1.19 -19.66
CA GLU A 179 -9.78 2.54 -19.53
C GLU A 179 -11.21 2.52 -19.01
N ARG A 180 -11.45 3.29 -17.95
CA ARG A 180 -12.80 3.55 -17.47
C ARG A 180 -13.39 4.79 -18.15
N ILE A 181 -14.41 4.56 -18.96
CA ILE A 181 -15.12 5.59 -19.73
C ILE A 181 -16.37 6.05 -18.98
N ASP A 182 -16.55 7.37 -18.89
CA ASP A 182 -17.70 8.05 -18.24
C ASP A 182 -18.03 7.52 -16.84
N SER A 183 -17.00 7.09 -16.09
CA SER A 183 -17.12 6.47 -14.76
C SER A 183 -17.98 5.20 -14.71
N ARG A 184 -18.31 4.59 -15.86
CA ARG A 184 -19.32 3.53 -15.96
C ARG A 184 -18.86 2.31 -16.76
N ARG A 185 -18.19 2.51 -17.88
CA ARG A 185 -17.86 1.44 -18.84
C ARG A 185 -16.37 1.17 -18.88
N TRP A 186 -16.01 -0.03 -19.30
CA TRP A 186 -14.63 -0.42 -19.48
C TRP A 186 -14.31 -0.61 -20.96
N ASN A 187 -13.20 -0.04 -21.40
CA ASN A 187 -12.52 -0.44 -22.62
C ASN A 187 -11.28 -1.24 -22.22
N ILE A 188 -11.14 -2.44 -22.75
CA ILE A 188 -10.00 -3.33 -22.48
C ILE A 188 -9.17 -3.47 -23.76
N TYR A 189 -7.96 -2.95 -23.74
CA TYR A 189 -7.04 -3.00 -24.86
C TYR A 189 -6.12 -4.22 -24.72
N LEU A 190 -6.05 -5.00 -25.78
CA LEU A 190 -5.33 -6.26 -25.83
C LEU A 190 -4.02 -6.12 -26.59
N LYS A 191 -3.09 -7.04 -26.34
CA LYS A 191 -1.76 -7.07 -26.95
C LYS A 191 -1.81 -7.27 -28.46
N GLU A 192 -2.83 -7.97 -28.94
CA GLU A 192 -3.13 -8.25 -30.34
C GLU A 192 -3.52 -6.99 -31.13
N GLY A 193 -3.75 -5.86 -30.45
CA GLY A 193 -3.95 -4.55 -31.09
C GLY A 193 -5.40 -4.08 -31.20
N TYR A 194 -6.37 -4.95 -30.90
CA TYR A 194 -7.78 -4.57 -30.79
C TYR A 194 -8.21 -4.35 -29.33
N PHE A 195 -9.41 -3.83 -29.13
CA PHE A 195 -9.97 -3.63 -27.79
C PHE A 195 -11.41 -4.09 -27.65
N ILE A 196 -11.81 -4.42 -26.43
CA ILE A 196 -13.14 -4.90 -26.09
C ILE A 196 -13.88 -3.81 -25.32
N LYS A 197 -15.09 -3.46 -25.75
CA LYS A 197 -15.96 -2.49 -25.07
C LYS A 197 -16.98 -3.23 -24.24
N LEU A 198 -16.97 -3.00 -22.93
CA LEU A 198 -17.88 -3.64 -22.00
C LEU A 198 -19.11 -2.76 -21.70
N PRO A 199 -20.28 -3.37 -21.46
CA PRO A 199 -21.45 -2.68 -20.95
C PRO A 199 -21.20 -2.13 -19.54
N HIS A 200 -22.07 -1.24 -19.09
CA HIS A 200 -22.08 -0.77 -17.69
C HIS A 200 -22.66 -1.82 -16.73
N ILE A 201 -23.63 -2.60 -17.21
CA ILE A 201 -24.34 -3.63 -16.43
C ILE A 201 -23.83 -4.99 -16.91
N ASP A 202 -23.60 -5.91 -15.97
CA ASP A 202 -23.17 -7.27 -16.26
C ASP A 202 -21.87 -7.36 -17.10
N SER A 203 -20.91 -6.43 -16.89
CA SER A 203 -19.63 -6.36 -17.60
C SER A 203 -18.94 -7.73 -17.69
N ILE A 204 -18.84 -8.44 -16.56
CA ILE A 204 -18.17 -9.74 -16.47
C ILE A 204 -18.93 -10.81 -17.28
N LYS A 205 -20.26 -10.84 -17.19
CA LYS A 205 -21.08 -11.82 -17.92
C LYS A 205 -21.06 -11.56 -19.43
N SER A 206 -20.98 -10.30 -19.85
CA SER A 206 -20.91 -9.97 -21.29
C SER A 206 -19.74 -10.63 -22.01
N LEU A 207 -18.64 -10.90 -21.29
CA LEU A 207 -17.49 -11.62 -21.83
C LEU A 207 -17.80 -13.07 -22.23
N ASP A 208 -18.90 -13.67 -21.77
CA ASP A 208 -19.30 -15.01 -22.23
C ASP A 208 -19.61 -15.05 -23.72
N ALA A 209 -20.03 -13.92 -24.29
CA ALA A 209 -20.25 -13.78 -25.73
C ALA A 209 -18.96 -13.98 -26.54
N LEU A 210 -17.79 -13.87 -25.92
CA LEU A 210 -16.51 -14.15 -26.60
C LEU A 210 -16.30 -15.64 -26.87
N TYR A 211 -16.96 -16.55 -26.14
CA TYR A 211 -16.92 -17.99 -26.44
C TYR A 211 -17.73 -18.35 -27.69
N GLU A 212 -18.75 -17.54 -28.01
CA GLU A 212 -19.59 -17.73 -29.20
C GLU A 212 -18.93 -17.18 -30.47
N LEU A 213 -17.80 -16.48 -30.32
CA LEU A 213 -17.00 -16.04 -31.46
C LEU A 213 -16.33 -17.27 -32.09
N ASP A 214 -16.93 -17.72 -33.19
CA ASP A 214 -16.43 -18.82 -34.01
C ASP A 214 -15.01 -18.53 -34.54
N ASN A 215 -14.28 -19.58 -34.90
CA ASN A 215 -12.96 -19.51 -35.54
C ASN A 215 -12.97 -18.74 -36.88
N ASN A 216 -14.15 -18.42 -37.40
CA ASN A 216 -14.35 -17.65 -38.63
C ASN A 216 -14.10 -16.14 -38.47
N ILE A 217 -13.78 -15.66 -37.27
CA ILE A 217 -13.40 -14.26 -37.07
C ILE A 217 -11.94 -14.07 -37.46
N ASN A 218 -11.73 -13.18 -38.41
CA ASN A 218 -10.39 -12.68 -38.66
C ASN A 218 -10.02 -11.72 -37.53
N TYR A 219 -8.96 -12.01 -36.79
CA TYR A 219 -8.44 -11.07 -35.79
C TYR A 219 -7.48 -10.05 -36.43
N ASP A 220 -7.01 -10.30 -37.66
CA ASP A 220 -6.21 -9.36 -38.42
C ASP A 220 -7.04 -8.12 -38.76
N ASN A 221 -6.44 -6.95 -38.57
CA ASN A 221 -7.08 -5.65 -38.79
C ASN A 221 -8.33 -5.39 -37.93
N LEU A 222 -8.59 -6.21 -36.91
CA LEU A 222 -9.66 -5.97 -35.96
C LEU A 222 -9.37 -4.69 -35.16
N ILE A 223 -10.33 -3.79 -35.07
CA ILE A 223 -10.22 -2.57 -34.26
C ILE A 223 -10.85 -2.81 -32.89
N PHE A 224 -12.11 -3.28 -32.85
CA PHE A 224 -12.77 -3.55 -31.59
C PHE A 224 -13.88 -4.60 -31.70
N ILE A 225 -14.16 -5.20 -30.54
CA ILE A 225 -15.36 -5.98 -30.27
C ILE A 225 -16.22 -5.20 -29.26
N ASP A 226 -17.48 -4.98 -29.59
CA ASP A 226 -18.42 -4.22 -28.77
C ASP A 226 -19.49 -5.13 -28.18
N LEU A 227 -19.46 -5.27 -26.86
CA LEU A 227 -20.36 -6.10 -26.07
C LEU A 227 -21.39 -5.27 -25.30
N ARG A 228 -21.51 -3.96 -25.60
CA ARG A 228 -22.36 -3.04 -24.83
C ARG A 228 -23.85 -3.33 -24.97
N ILE A 229 -24.26 -4.00 -26.06
CA ILE A 229 -25.65 -4.38 -26.31
C ILE A 229 -25.79 -5.86 -25.94
N LYS A 230 -26.72 -6.14 -25.03
CA LYS A 230 -27.03 -7.51 -24.61
C LYS A 230 -27.42 -8.36 -25.82
N ASN A 231 -26.88 -9.59 -25.89
CA ASN A 231 -27.13 -10.57 -26.96
C ASN A 231 -26.76 -10.07 -28.37
N ARG A 232 -25.87 -9.08 -28.49
CA ARG A 232 -25.38 -8.60 -29.77
C ARG A 232 -23.90 -8.28 -29.68
N ILE A 233 -23.13 -8.88 -30.58
CA ILE A 233 -21.72 -8.57 -30.75
C ILE A 233 -21.58 -7.68 -31.98
N SER A 234 -20.88 -6.55 -31.84
CA SER A 234 -20.55 -5.72 -32.99
C SER A 234 -19.04 -5.66 -33.16
N ILE A 235 -18.57 -5.94 -34.38
CA ILE A 235 -17.16 -6.05 -34.71
C ILE A 235 -16.82 -4.96 -35.71
N LYS A 236 -15.71 -4.26 -35.51
CA LYS A 236 -15.22 -3.28 -36.47
C LYS A 236 -13.82 -3.63 -36.93
N TYR A 237 -13.65 -3.71 -38.25
CA TYR A 237 -12.36 -3.86 -38.91
C TYR A 237 -11.82 -2.51 -39.37
N LYS A 238 -10.50 -2.44 -39.56
CA LYS A 238 -9.85 -1.36 -40.27
C LYS A 238 -10.21 -1.46 -41.75
N ASN A 239 -10.54 -0.32 -42.36
CA ASN A 239 -10.64 -0.29 -43.82
C ASN A 239 -9.24 -0.58 -44.38
N ILE A 240 -9.16 -1.60 -45.22
CA ILE A 240 -7.98 -1.86 -46.04
C ILE A 240 -8.25 -1.11 -47.34
N ASP A 241 -7.50 -0.03 -47.57
CA ASP A 241 -7.51 0.71 -48.83
C ASP A 241 -6.88 -0.14 -49.96
#